data_AF-A0A1F5J8P2-F1
#
_entry.id   AF-A0A1F5J8P2-F1
#
_cell.length_a   1.000
_cell.length_b   1.000
_cell.length_c   1.000
_cell.angle_alpha   90.00
_cell.angle_beta   90.00
_cell.angle_gamma   90.00
#
_symmetry.space_group_name_H-M   'P 1'
#
loop_
_entity.id
_entity.type
_entity.pdbx_description
1 polymer ?
#
loop_
_entity_poly.entity_id
_entity_poly.type
_entity_poly.pdbx_seq_one_letter_code
_entity_poly.pdbx_strand_id
1 'polypeptide(L)'
;MKSFVDYKSKNIGIVTEVRFPLVKVKGLKNAFLNEVVVFEHNRLGQIYSLEDSTADVLVFYKGLLQTGSKGVLTGEKLSLPVGRQMLGQLIDPLGNPLDKDRIKREIGEVGGIGRKVERYPLEVKPLGIGKRARIKKSLHTGISMVDFLVPLGCGQRELILGDRKTGKSALLRSIAKAQLTCNDNPPVVIYAAVGKRQSEIKALEEFFEKEGLLKNMVMVATSSFDSPGLIHLTPFAAMSLAEYFRDNGKDTLVLLDDLSTHARFYREIALLARRFPGRDSYPGDIFYTHARLLERAGNFKTDRGDEISITCLPLAETLEGDLTGYITTNLMGVTDGHIFFDSNIFYKGRRPAINAPLSVTRVGKQTQGKLQKSISRIVNDFLIKYETAQNISHFGAELTDETKQILIMGEKITEFFDQSYNLILPQDAETALFALIWQRLIGDDPRFPISVCRLNLVKNYTHLHVQGLLAQLSKVEDMDKLLANVLKKKEELIKLCQTD
;
A
#
# COMPACT_ATOMS: atom_id res chain seq x y z
N MET A 1 20.23 -20.38 -4.90
CA MET A 1 19.86 -21.38 -5.94
C MET A 1 21.15 -21.98 -6.46
N LYS A 2 21.19 -23.26 -6.83
CA LYS A 2 22.42 -23.86 -7.37
C LYS A 2 22.74 -23.29 -8.75
N SER A 3 24.00 -23.40 -9.18
CA SER A 3 24.49 -22.86 -10.46
C SER A 3 24.10 -23.76 -11.64
N PHE A 4 24.22 -23.24 -12.86
CA PHE A 4 24.01 -24.02 -14.09
C PHE A 4 24.83 -25.32 -14.12
N VAL A 5 26.08 -25.27 -13.65
CA VAL A 5 27.01 -26.42 -13.66
C VAL A 5 26.51 -27.53 -12.75
N ASP A 6 25.88 -27.17 -11.62
CA ASP A 6 25.34 -28.12 -10.64
C ASP A 6 24.14 -28.92 -11.17
N TYR A 7 23.43 -28.40 -12.18
CA TYR A 7 22.26 -29.03 -12.79
C TYR A 7 22.55 -29.69 -14.15
N LYS A 8 23.76 -29.52 -14.70
CA LYS A 8 24.15 -29.93 -16.06
C LYS A 8 23.99 -31.43 -16.36
N SER A 9 23.88 -32.27 -15.33
CA SER A 9 23.74 -33.73 -15.48
C SER A 9 22.34 -34.20 -15.90
N LYS A 10 21.35 -33.30 -16.08
CA LYS A 10 19.98 -33.63 -16.51
C LYS A 10 19.53 -32.73 -17.67
N ASN A 11 18.86 -33.34 -18.66
CA ASN A 11 18.11 -32.74 -19.78
C ASN A 11 18.41 -31.25 -20.08
N ILE A 12 19.35 -31.01 -21.00
CA ILE A 12 19.73 -29.67 -21.44
C ILE A 12 18.76 -29.20 -22.54
N GLY A 13 18.16 -28.03 -22.33
CA GLY A 13 17.43 -27.31 -23.37
C GLY A 13 18.32 -26.31 -24.10
N ILE A 14 17.99 -26.05 -25.36
CA ILE A 14 18.70 -25.09 -26.22
C ILE A 14 17.72 -24.01 -26.65
N VAL A 15 18.11 -22.74 -26.48
CA VAL A 15 17.36 -21.58 -26.95
C VAL A 15 17.36 -21.59 -28.49
N THR A 16 16.18 -21.66 -29.10
CA THR A 16 16.03 -21.66 -30.57
C THR A 16 15.61 -20.30 -31.10
N GLU A 17 14.87 -19.52 -30.31
CA GLU A 17 14.33 -18.21 -30.69
C GLU A 17 14.33 -17.28 -29.47
N VAL A 18 14.64 -16.00 -29.70
CA VAL A 18 14.68 -14.96 -28.67
C VAL A 18 13.68 -13.86 -29.03
N ARG A 19 12.64 -13.71 -28.20
CA ARG A 19 11.59 -12.69 -28.30
C ARG A 19 11.45 -12.01 -26.94
N PHE A 20 12.45 -11.21 -26.57
CA PHE A 20 12.57 -10.65 -25.21
C PHE A 20 11.25 -10.01 -24.72
N PRO A 21 10.77 -10.34 -23.51
CA PRO A 21 11.44 -11.10 -22.44
C PRO A 21 11.23 -12.63 -22.50
N LEU A 22 10.69 -13.17 -23.59
CA LEU A 22 10.47 -14.60 -23.77
C LEU A 22 11.57 -15.22 -24.63
N VAL A 23 11.95 -16.45 -24.31
CA VAL A 23 12.82 -17.27 -25.16
C VAL A 23 12.19 -18.62 -25.39
N LYS A 24 12.23 -19.12 -26.62
CA LYS A 24 11.75 -20.45 -26.96
C LYS A 24 12.89 -21.44 -26.77
N VAL A 25 12.67 -22.47 -25.96
CA VAL A 25 13.68 -23.46 -25.60
C VAL A 25 13.20 -24.85 -26.02
N LYS A 26 14.04 -25.57 -26.77
CA LYS A 26 13.78 -26.95 -27.18
C LYS A 26 14.57 -27.93 -26.32
N GLY A 27 13.98 -29.08 -25.97
CA GLY A 27 14.68 -30.17 -25.29
C GLY A 27 14.52 -30.23 -23.76
N LEU A 28 13.74 -29.32 -23.16
CA LEU A 28 13.40 -29.34 -21.73
C LEU A 28 12.34 -30.43 -21.45
N LYS A 29 12.75 -31.71 -21.51
CA LYS A 29 11.87 -32.85 -21.22
C LYS A 29 11.40 -32.84 -19.77
N ASN A 30 10.12 -33.18 -19.56
CA ASN A 30 9.44 -33.20 -18.25
C ASN A 30 9.31 -31.83 -17.57
N ALA A 31 9.44 -30.73 -18.32
CA ALA A 31 9.16 -29.40 -17.79
C ALA A 31 7.69 -29.27 -17.35
N PHE A 32 7.46 -28.55 -16.26
CA PHE A 32 6.12 -28.15 -15.84
C PHE A 32 5.98 -26.62 -15.77
N LEU A 33 4.74 -26.14 -15.83
CA LEU A 33 4.46 -24.71 -15.76
C LEU A 33 5.00 -24.10 -14.46
N ASN A 34 5.56 -22.90 -14.56
CA ASN A 34 6.13 -22.13 -13.46
C ASN A 34 7.41 -22.72 -12.85
N GLU A 35 7.98 -23.76 -13.45
CA GLU A 35 9.30 -24.30 -13.10
C GLU A 35 10.41 -23.32 -13.47
N VAL A 36 11.44 -23.23 -12.61
CA VAL A 36 12.61 -22.37 -12.86
C VAL A 36 13.57 -23.02 -13.83
N VAL A 37 14.02 -22.24 -14.81
CA VAL A 37 15.08 -22.57 -15.75
C VAL A 37 16.31 -21.73 -15.40
N VAL A 38 17.45 -22.40 -15.25
CA VAL A 38 18.75 -21.74 -15.11
C VAL A 38 19.47 -21.84 -16.44
N PHE A 39 19.81 -20.70 -17.03
CA PHE A 39 20.62 -20.61 -18.24
C PHE A 39 22.10 -20.45 -17.90
N GLU A 40 22.95 -20.58 -18.93
CA GLU A 40 24.36 -20.22 -18.86
C GLU A 40 24.56 -18.84 -18.23
N HIS A 41 25.66 -18.67 -17.49
CA HIS A 41 25.95 -17.47 -16.67
C HIS A 41 24.94 -17.25 -15.53
N ASN A 42 24.27 -18.31 -15.05
CA ASN A 42 23.32 -18.30 -13.92
C ASN A 42 22.14 -17.33 -14.11
N ARG A 43 21.76 -17.11 -15.37
CA ARG A 43 20.60 -16.30 -15.73
C ARG A 43 19.33 -17.09 -15.44
N LEU A 44 18.37 -16.48 -14.77
CA LEU A 44 17.12 -17.15 -14.39
C LEU A 44 15.99 -16.82 -15.36
N GLY A 45 15.15 -17.83 -15.59
CA GLY A 45 13.85 -17.68 -16.20
C GLY A 45 12.86 -18.69 -15.62
N GLN A 46 11.62 -18.62 -16.09
CA GLN A 46 10.53 -19.47 -15.64
C GLN A 46 9.73 -19.96 -16.83
N ILE A 47 9.35 -21.24 -16.82
CA ILE A 47 8.46 -21.82 -17.83
C ILE A 47 7.12 -21.08 -17.81
N TYR A 48 6.81 -20.39 -18.89
CA TYR A 48 5.60 -19.58 -19.05
C TYR A 48 4.51 -20.30 -19.87
N SER A 49 4.92 -21.06 -20.89
CA SER A 49 4.06 -21.91 -21.70
C SER A 49 4.82 -23.17 -22.13
N LEU A 50 4.06 -24.22 -22.47
CA LEU A 50 4.58 -25.48 -22.99
C LEU A 50 3.86 -25.80 -24.31
N GLU A 51 4.65 -26.11 -25.33
CA GLU A 51 4.23 -26.67 -26.62
C GLU A 51 4.81 -28.09 -26.74
N ASP A 52 4.38 -28.88 -27.73
CA ASP A 52 4.73 -30.32 -27.87
C ASP A 52 6.24 -30.62 -27.81
N SER A 53 7.09 -29.72 -28.30
CA SER A 53 8.55 -29.91 -28.32
C SER A 53 9.35 -28.71 -27.83
N THR A 54 8.68 -27.61 -27.49
CA THR A 54 9.33 -26.36 -27.05
C THR A 54 8.60 -25.75 -25.86
N ALA A 55 9.29 -24.92 -25.09
CA ALA A 55 8.72 -24.15 -24.01
C ALA A 55 9.04 -22.67 -24.23
N ASP A 56 8.08 -21.77 -24.02
CA ASP A 56 8.42 -20.36 -23.84
C ASP A 56 8.82 -20.13 -22.38
N VAL A 57 10.02 -19.60 -22.19
CA VAL A 57 10.58 -19.26 -20.89
C VAL A 57 10.59 -17.74 -20.73
N LEU A 58 9.94 -17.25 -19.68
CA LEU A 58 9.99 -15.85 -19.28
C LEU A 58 11.30 -15.56 -18.56
N VAL A 59 12.04 -14.58 -19.06
CA VAL A 59 13.39 -14.26 -18.61
C VAL A 59 13.40 -13.11 -17.60
N PHE A 60 14.21 -13.23 -16.55
CA PHE A 60 14.26 -12.25 -15.46
C PHE A 60 15.48 -11.32 -15.46
N TYR A 61 16.36 -11.40 -16.46
CA TYR A 61 17.56 -10.56 -16.54
C TYR A 61 17.51 -9.66 -17.79
N LYS A 62 18.16 -8.49 -17.74
CA LYS A 62 18.11 -7.44 -18.78
C LYS A 62 18.84 -7.77 -20.09
N GLY A 63 19.68 -8.80 -20.10
CA GLY A 63 20.56 -9.09 -21.24
C GLY A 63 19.87 -9.94 -22.31
N LEU A 64 20.46 -9.98 -23.50
CA LEU A 64 20.03 -10.91 -24.54
C LEU A 64 20.67 -12.28 -24.28
N LEU A 65 19.83 -13.29 -24.06
CA LEU A 65 20.20 -14.68 -24.33
C LEU A 65 20.32 -14.75 -25.85
N GLN A 66 21.23 -15.60 -26.33
CA GLN A 66 21.42 -15.79 -27.75
C GLN A 66 20.83 -17.13 -28.16
N THR A 67 20.45 -17.25 -29.42
CA THR A 67 20.15 -18.56 -30.00
C THR A 67 21.36 -19.48 -29.78
N GLY A 68 21.11 -20.71 -29.34
CA GLY A 68 22.13 -21.67 -28.95
C GLY A 68 22.51 -21.66 -27.46
N SER A 69 22.10 -20.63 -26.69
CA SER A 69 22.30 -20.63 -25.24
C SER A 69 21.63 -21.84 -24.59
N LYS A 70 22.30 -22.42 -23.59
CA LYS A 70 21.81 -23.62 -22.91
C LYS A 70 21.06 -23.27 -21.63
N GLY A 71 20.01 -24.03 -21.35
CA GLY A 71 19.21 -23.93 -20.14
C GLY A 71 18.95 -25.30 -19.53
N VAL A 72 18.82 -25.36 -18.21
CA VAL A 72 18.52 -26.58 -17.46
C VAL A 72 17.36 -26.34 -16.49
N LEU A 73 16.54 -27.35 -16.33
CA LEU A 73 15.42 -27.36 -15.39
C LEU A 73 15.94 -27.58 -13.97
N THR A 74 15.36 -26.84 -13.01
CA THR A 74 15.72 -26.96 -11.60
C THR A 74 14.92 -28.03 -10.84
N GLY A 75 13.75 -28.43 -11.35
CA GLY A 75 12.76 -29.22 -10.61
C GLY A 75 11.97 -28.41 -9.58
N GLU A 76 12.21 -27.10 -9.47
CA GLU A 76 11.68 -26.25 -8.42
C GLU A 76 10.83 -25.11 -9.00
N LYS A 77 9.82 -24.69 -8.25
CA LYS A 77 9.07 -23.46 -8.54
C LYS A 77 9.84 -22.24 -8.05
N LEU A 78 9.52 -21.10 -8.64
CA LEU A 78 10.16 -19.84 -8.26
C LEU A 78 9.84 -19.49 -6.79
N SER A 79 10.89 -19.20 -6.04
CA SER A 79 10.84 -18.86 -4.63
C SER A 79 11.78 -17.69 -4.34
N LEU A 80 11.45 -16.92 -3.33
CA LEU A 80 12.23 -15.78 -2.84
C LEU A 80 12.98 -16.21 -1.57
N PRO A 81 14.26 -15.84 -1.38
CA PRO A 81 14.87 -15.94 -0.05
C PRO A 81 14.08 -15.08 0.95
N VAL A 82 13.84 -15.59 2.14
CA VAL A 82 13.10 -14.88 3.19
C VAL A 82 13.85 -14.94 4.51
N GLY A 83 13.44 -14.09 5.44
CA GLY A 83 14.01 -14.04 6.78
C GLY A 83 13.98 -12.65 7.38
N ARG A 84 14.26 -12.56 8.69
CA ARG A 84 14.35 -11.28 9.40
C ARG A 84 15.45 -10.37 8.85
N GLN A 85 16.48 -10.94 8.24
CA GLN A 85 17.55 -10.21 7.55
C GLN A 85 17.08 -9.38 6.35
N MET A 86 15.85 -9.59 5.86
CA MET A 86 15.26 -8.74 4.82
C MET A 86 14.81 -7.38 5.34
N LEU A 87 14.58 -7.24 6.65
CA LEU A 87 14.22 -5.95 7.24
C LEU A 87 15.33 -4.92 7.00
N GLY A 88 14.92 -3.72 6.62
CA GLY A 88 15.80 -2.64 6.20
C GLY A 88 16.24 -2.72 4.75
N GLN A 89 16.07 -3.83 4.04
CA GLN A 89 16.66 -4.00 2.71
C GLN A 89 15.80 -3.43 1.59
N LEU A 90 16.49 -2.92 0.56
CA LEU A 90 15.94 -2.65 -0.76
C LEU A 90 16.39 -3.75 -1.71
N ILE A 91 15.46 -4.58 -2.17
CA ILE A 91 15.73 -5.79 -2.96
C ILE A 91 14.96 -5.81 -4.29
N ASP A 92 15.46 -6.59 -5.24
CA ASP A 92 14.70 -7.00 -6.41
C ASP A 92 13.72 -8.16 -6.07
N PRO A 93 12.80 -8.53 -6.99
CA PRO A 93 11.84 -9.62 -6.79
C PRO A 93 12.44 -11.02 -6.69
N LEU A 94 13.75 -11.19 -6.92
CA LEU A 94 14.48 -12.44 -6.73
C LEU A 94 15.24 -12.46 -5.39
N GLY A 95 15.22 -11.35 -4.64
CA GLY A 95 15.83 -11.19 -3.33
C GLY A 95 17.27 -10.67 -3.37
N ASN A 96 17.73 -10.15 -4.52
CA ASN A 96 19.04 -9.54 -4.63
C ASN A 96 18.97 -8.08 -4.14
N PRO A 97 19.88 -7.62 -3.27
CA PRO A 97 19.93 -6.22 -2.87
C PRO A 97 20.22 -5.29 -4.06
N LEU A 98 19.48 -4.18 -4.15
CA LEU A 98 19.67 -3.16 -5.18
C LEU A 98 20.70 -2.09 -4.77
N ASP A 99 20.86 -1.85 -3.46
CA ASP A 99 21.89 -0.96 -2.94
C ASP A 99 23.20 -1.72 -2.70
N LYS A 100 24.23 -1.40 -3.48
CA LYS A 100 25.57 -2.00 -3.37
C LYS A 100 26.41 -1.41 -2.23
N ASP A 101 26.09 -0.19 -1.78
CA ASP A 101 26.86 0.51 -0.75
C ASP A 101 26.44 0.07 0.66
N ARG A 102 25.15 -0.27 0.85
CA ARG A 102 24.66 -0.83 2.13
C ARG A 102 25.14 -2.25 2.40
N ILE A 103 25.39 -3.02 1.33
CA ILE A 103 26.04 -4.34 1.41
C ILE A 103 27.44 -4.24 2.06
N LYS A 104 28.09 -3.07 2.07
CA LYS A 104 29.40 -2.92 2.72
C LYS A 104 29.33 -2.47 4.18
N ARG A 105 28.22 -1.88 4.63
CA ARG A 105 28.13 -1.24 5.96
C ARG A 105 27.49 -2.11 7.04
N GLU A 106 26.66 -3.08 6.68
CA GLU A 106 25.98 -3.95 7.66
C GLU A 106 26.13 -5.46 7.36
N ILE A 107 26.82 -5.81 6.28
CA ILE A 107 26.92 -7.18 5.82
C ILE A 107 28.38 -7.63 5.84
N GLY A 108 28.82 -8.17 6.98
CA GLY A 108 29.64 -9.37 6.87
C GLY A 108 28.82 -10.39 6.09
N GLU A 109 29.25 -10.70 4.87
CA GLU A 109 28.69 -11.69 3.94
C GLU A 109 27.23 -12.12 4.18
N VAL A 110 26.30 -11.74 3.30
CA VAL A 110 25.00 -12.42 3.25
C VAL A 110 25.30 -13.89 2.97
N GLY A 111 25.36 -14.69 4.04
CA GLY A 111 25.81 -16.07 4.01
C GLY A 111 27.32 -16.22 4.11
N GLY A 112 27.87 -16.08 5.33
CA GLY A 112 28.94 -16.98 5.74
C GLY A 112 28.54 -18.42 5.39
N ILE A 113 29.43 -19.09 4.67
CA ILE A 113 29.32 -20.47 4.18
C ILE A 113 28.79 -21.37 5.32
N GLY A 114 27.49 -21.71 5.31
CA GLY A 114 26.95 -22.70 6.26
C GLY A 114 25.47 -22.59 6.68
N ARG A 115 24.79 -21.43 6.60
CA ARG A 115 23.34 -21.35 6.96
C ARG A 115 22.45 -21.52 5.73
N LYS A 116 21.57 -22.53 5.74
CA LYS A 116 20.51 -22.68 4.73
C LYS A 116 19.61 -21.46 4.77
N VAL A 117 19.59 -20.68 3.69
CA VAL A 117 18.66 -19.55 3.51
C VAL A 117 17.26 -20.13 3.30
N GLU A 118 16.33 -19.79 4.19
CA GLU A 118 14.92 -20.13 4.04
C GLU A 118 14.36 -19.48 2.77
N ARG A 119 13.50 -20.20 2.04
CA ARG A 119 12.89 -19.71 0.81
C ARG A 119 11.39 -19.88 0.88
N TYR A 120 10.67 -18.89 0.37
CA TYR A 120 9.22 -18.88 0.34
C TYR A 120 8.74 -18.82 -1.13
N PRO A 121 7.80 -19.68 -1.56
CA PRO A 121 7.32 -19.69 -2.95
C PRO A 121 6.66 -18.36 -3.34
N LEU A 122 6.89 -17.89 -4.58
CA LEU A 122 6.26 -16.63 -5.04
C LEU A 122 4.76 -16.80 -5.33
N GLU A 123 4.36 -17.99 -5.75
CA GLU A 123 2.98 -18.35 -6.01
C GLU A 123 2.46 -19.31 -4.94
N VAL A 124 1.77 -18.75 -3.96
CA VAL A 124 1.09 -19.51 -2.90
C VAL A 124 -0.43 -19.39 -3.11
N LYS A 125 -1.13 -20.50 -2.89
CA LYS A 125 -2.59 -20.50 -2.91
C LYS A 125 -3.11 -19.73 -1.69
N PRO A 126 -4.03 -18.77 -1.86
CA PRO A 126 -4.64 -18.06 -0.74
C PRO A 126 -5.24 -19.01 0.29
N LEU A 127 -5.15 -18.65 1.57
CA LEU A 127 -5.77 -19.42 2.65
C LEU A 127 -7.30 -19.40 2.53
N GLY A 128 -7.90 -20.58 2.73
CA GLY A 128 -9.35 -20.77 2.65
C GLY A 128 -10.11 -20.13 3.82
N ILE A 129 -11.43 -20.09 3.70
CA ILE A 129 -12.35 -19.42 4.64
C ILE A 129 -12.15 -19.90 6.09
N GLY A 130 -11.91 -21.19 6.31
CA GLY A 130 -11.76 -21.76 7.66
C GLY A 130 -10.57 -21.23 8.48
N LYS A 131 -9.54 -20.67 7.81
CA LYS A 131 -8.37 -20.06 8.46
C LYS A 131 -8.50 -18.55 8.63
N ARG A 132 -9.57 -17.93 8.10
CA ARG A 132 -9.78 -16.47 8.17
C ARG A 132 -10.55 -16.06 9.43
N ALA A 133 -10.30 -14.83 9.86
CA ALA A 133 -11.03 -14.14 10.92
C ALA A 133 -11.70 -12.87 10.37
N ARG A 134 -12.72 -12.38 11.09
CA ARG A 134 -13.35 -11.10 10.75
C ARG A 134 -12.38 -9.96 11.07
N ILE A 135 -12.31 -8.96 10.21
CA ILE A 135 -11.51 -7.75 10.45
C ILE A 135 -12.21 -6.89 11.51
N LYS A 136 -11.56 -6.70 12.67
CA LYS A 136 -12.09 -5.94 13.82
C LYS A 136 -11.18 -4.78 14.23
N LYS A 137 -9.87 -4.91 14.05
CA LYS A 137 -8.88 -3.90 14.42
C LYS A 137 -8.85 -2.79 13.37
N SER A 138 -8.95 -1.54 13.81
CA SER A 138 -8.83 -0.37 12.92
C SER A 138 -7.37 -0.15 12.54
N LEU A 139 -7.14 0.26 11.28
CA LEU A 139 -5.86 0.73 10.81
C LEU A 139 -5.89 2.25 10.77
N HIS A 140 -5.27 2.87 11.78
CA HIS A 140 -5.15 4.32 11.88
C HIS A 140 -4.14 4.86 10.87
N THR A 141 -4.55 5.77 9.99
CA THR A 141 -3.67 6.33 8.96
C THR A 141 -2.98 7.62 9.43
N GLY A 142 -3.53 8.26 10.45
CA GLY A 142 -3.13 9.58 10.91
C GLY A 142 -3.42 10.68 9.91
N ILE A 143 -4.25 10.41 8.89
CA ILE A 143 -4.71 11.36 7.87
C ILE A 143 -6.19 11.56 8.08
N SER A 144 -6.56 12.77 8.51
CA SER A 144 -7.88 12.96 9.13
C SER A 144 -9.05 12.66 8.20
N MET A 145 -8.88 12.98 6.92
CA MET A 145 -9.90 12.70 5.90
C MET A 145 -10.14 11.19 5.73
N VAL A 146 -9.09 10.36 5.80
CA VAL A 146 -9.21 8.91 5.68
C VAL A 146 -9.82 8.33 6.95
N ASP A 147 -9.29 8.67 8.12
CA ASP A 147 -9.71 8.06 9.39
C ASP A 147 -11.17 8.39 9.76
N PHE A 148 -11.68 9.56 9.33
CA PHE A 148 -13.06 9.99 9.58
C PHE A 148 -14.04 9.54 8.49
N LEU A 149 -13.69 9.66 7.20
CA LEU A 149 -14.65 9.49 6.11
C LEU A 149 -14.57 8.11 5.45
N VAL A 150 -13.35 7.57 5.32
CA VAL A 150 -13.07 6.30 4.63
C VAL A 150 -12.13 5.43 5.49
N PRO A 151 -12.54 5.09 6.74
CA PRO A 151 -11.67 4.41 7.69
C PRO A 151 -11.14 3.08 7.15
N LEU A 152 -10.01 2.61 7.68
CA LEU A 152 -9.38 1.35 7.27
C LEU A 152 -9.32 0.34 8.43
N GLY A 153 -9.14 -0.94 8.09
CA GLY A 153 -9.01 -2.05 9.02
C GLY A 153 -7.77 -2.91 8.76
N CYS A 154 -7.20 -3.49 9.82
CA CYS A 154 -6.08 -4.43 9.70
C CYS A 154 -6.55 -5.73 9.04
N GLY A 155 -5.94 -6.08 7.90
CA GLY A 155 -6.33 -7.21 7.06
C GLY A 155 -7.23 -6.85 5.88
N GLN A 156 -7.59 -5.57 5.74
CA GLN A 156 -8.39 -5.06 4.62
C GLN A 156 -7.54 -4.90 3.35
N ARG A 157 -8.20 -4.97 2.20
CA ARG A 157 -7.64 -4.63 0.89
C ARG A 157 -8.30 -3.37 0.39
N GLU A 158 -7.64 -2.21 0.49
CA GLU A 158 -8.22 -0.94 0.06
C GLU A 158 -7.45 -0.37 -1.13
N LEU A 159 -8.14 -0.19 -2.27
CA LEU A 159 -7.55 0.36 -3.48
C LEU A 159 -7.34 1.87 -3.36
N ILE A 160 -6.15 2.37 -3.68
CA ILE A 160 -5.90 3.81 -3.84
C ILE A 160 -5.93 4.12 -5.34
N LEU A 161 -6.92 4.90 -5.74
CA LEU A 161 -7.26 5.13 -7.14
C LEU A 161 -7.20 6.62 -7.48
N GLY A 162 -6.83 6.97 -8.71
CA GLY A 162 -6.90 8.36 -9.20
C GLY A 162 -5.81 8.68 -10.22
N ASP A 163 -5.82 9.90 -10.74
CA ASP A 163 -4.94 10.28 -11.84
C ASP A 163 -3.49 10.42 -11.41
N ARG A 164 -2.58 10.47 -12.39
CA ARG A 164 -1.16 10.70 -12.14
C ARG A 164 -0.93 11.98 -11.34
N LYS A 165 0.04 11.93 -10.42
CA LYS A 165 0.50 13.07 -9.62
C LYS A 165 -0.54 13.71 -8.67
N THR A 166 -1.61 13.02 -8.30
CA THR A 166 -2.62 13.52 -7.34
C THR A 166 -2.26 13.31 -5.86
N GLY A 167 -1.11 12.70 -5.55
CA GLY A 167 -0.66 12.47 -4.16
C GLY A 167 -0.85 11.05 -3.62
N LYS A 168 -1.26 10.09 -4.45
CA LYS A 168 -1.47 8.67 -4.07
C LYS A 168 -0.27 8.02 -3.37
N SER A 169 0.93 8.11 -3.95
CA SER A 169 2.15 7.56 -3.30
C SER A 169 2.54 8.33 -2.03
N ALA A 170 2.16 9.61 -1.91
CA ALA A 170 2.38 10.38 -0.69
C ALA A 170 1.47 9.86 0.44
N LEU A 171 0.21 9.53 0.15
CA LEU A 171 -0.67 8.87 1.11
C LEU A 171 -0.08 7.53 1.57
N LEU A 172 0.39 6.68 0.64
CA LEU A 172 1.04 5.41 0.99
C LEU A 172 2.21 5.58 1.96
N ARG A 173 3.10 6.55 1.68
CA ARG A 173 4.22 6.88 2.60
C ARG A 173 3.74 7.37 3.96
N SER A 174 2.67 8.16 3.99
CA SER A 174 2.08 8.68 5.23
C SER A 174 1.52 7.55 6.09
N ILE A 175 0.79 6.61 5.48
CA ILE A 175 0.24 5.44 6.16
C ILE A 175 1.37 4.55 6.70
N ALA A 176 2.41 4.31 5.90
CA ALA A 176 3.59 3.56 6.35
C ALA A 176 4.24 4.22 7.57
N LYS A 177 4.45 5.55 7.52
CA LYS A 177 5.00 6.33 8.63
C LYS A 177 4.11 6.18 9.88
N ALA A 178 2.81 6.45 9.77
CA ALA A 178 1.88 6.34 10.89
C ALA A 178 1.89 4.97 11.55
N GLN A 179 1.87 3.89 10.75
CA GLN A 179 1.88 2.53 11.27
C GLN A 179 3.19 2.14 11.96
N LEU A 180 4.31 2.74 11.57
CA LEU A 180 5.62 2.47 12.15
C LEU A 180 5.95 3.35 13.36
N THR A 181 5.36 4.55 13.47
CA THR A 181 5.68 5.51 14.54
C THR A 181 4.64 5.59 15.65
N CYS A 182 3.37 5.32 15.36
CA CYS A 182 2.25 5.56 16.28
C CYS A 182 1.65 4.28 16.87
N ASN A 183 2.24 3.12 16.62
CA ASN A 183 1.72 1.83 17.03
C ASN A 183 2.70 1.13 17.99
N ASP A 184 2.21 0.66 19.14
CA ASP A 184 3.04 -0.01 20.15
C ASP A 184 3.66 -1.31 19.63
N ASN A 185 2.93 -2.01 18.75
CA ASN A 185 3.41 -3.21 18.06
C ASN A 185 3.31 -2.99 16.55
N PRO A 186 4.30 -2.32 15.94
CA PRO A 186 4.22 -1.90 14.55
C PRO A 186 4.24 -3.13 13.61
N PRO A 187 3.40 -3.13 12.54
CA PRO A 187 3.43 -4.18 11.53
C PRO A 187 4.73 -4.10 10.73
N VAL A 188 5.12 -5.22 10.11
CA VAL A 188 6.18 -5.18 9.08
C VAL A 188 5.60 -4.54 7.82
N VAL A 189 6.22 -3.47 7.34
CA VAL A 189 5.76 -2.79 6.12
C VAL A 189 6.54 -3.33 4.92
N ILE A 190 5.83 -3.75 3.87
CA ILE A 190 6.44 -4.17 2.61
C ILE A 190 6.01 -3.18 1.52
N TYR A 191 6.95 -2.38 1.01
CA TYR A 191 6.69 -1.42 -0.07
C TYR A 191 7.14 -2.02 -1.40
N ALA A 192 6.21 -2.21 -2.34
CA ALA A 192 6.48 -2.73 -3.67
C ALA A 192 6.45 -1.59 -4.71
N ALA A 193 7.63 -1.16 -5.20
CA ALA A 193 7.75 -0.19 -6.27
C ALA A 193 7.85 -0.92 -7.63
N VAL A 194 6.76 -0.93 -8.40
CA VAL A 194 6.61 -1.72 -9.62
C VAL A 194 6.95 -0.89 -10.86
N GLY A 195 8.07 -1.20 -11.52
CA GLY A 195 8.45 -0.57 -12.79
C GLY A 195 8.61 0.95 -12.72
N LYS A 196 9.02 1.50 -11.57
CA LYS A 196 9.18 2.95 -11.34
C LYS A 196 10.47 3.49 -11.96
N ARG A 197 10.63 4.81 -12.04
CA ARG A 197 11.94 5.37 -12.42
C ARG A 197 12.94 5.14 -11.30
N GLN A 198 14.21 4.94 -11.63
CA GLN A 198 15.26 4.73 -10.62
C GLN A 198 15.37 5.92 -9.65
N SER A 199 15.20 7.15 -10.13
CA SER A 199 15.17 8.34 -9.29
C SER A 199 14.01 8.36 -8.31
N GLU A 200 12.84 7.83 -8.68
CA GLU A 200 11.68 7.71 -7.79
C GLU A 200 11.91 6.66 -6.70
N ILE A 201 12.52 5.53 -7.05
CA ILE A 201 12.89 4.47 -6.09
C ILE A 201 13.91 5.03 -5.08
N LYS A 202 14.94 5.75 -5.56
CA LYS A 202 15.94 6.37 -4.69
C LYS A 202 15.34 7.44 -3.77
N ALA A 203 14.48 8.32 -4.30
CA ALA A 203 13.81 9.33 -3.48
C ALA A 203 12.89 8.71 -2.41
N LEU A 204 12.26 7.58 -2.72
CA LEU A 204 11.45 6.82 -1.77
C LEU A 204 12.30 6.21 -0.65
N GLU A 205 13.44 5.61 -0.99
CA GLU A 205 14.39 5.07 -0.02
C GLU A 205 14.95 6.17 0.89
N GLU A 206 15.45 7.27 0.32
CA GLU A 206 15.97 8.42 1.07
C GLU A 206 14.92 9.01 2.03
N PHE A 207 13.65 9.01 1.63
CA PHE A 207 12.57 9.45 2.50
C PHE A 207 12.44 8.56 3.74
N PHE A 208 12.35 7.24 3.56
CA PHE A 208 12.21 6.31 4.68
C PHE A 208 13.48 6.23 5.54
N GLU A 209 14.66 6.45 4.95
CA GLU A 209 15.92 6.55 5.68
C GLU A 209 15.96 7.79 6.57
N LYS A 210 15.63 8.97 6.04
CA LYS A 210 15.59 10.24 6.80
C LYS A 210 14.59 10.20 7.95
N GLU A 211 13.48 9.51 7.76
CA GLU A 211 12.45 9.31 8.79
C GLU A 211 12.80 8.18 9.78
N GLY A 212 13.88 7.42 9.55
CA GLY A 212 14.34 6.34 10.44
C GLY A 212 13.47 5.08 10.42
N LEU A 213 12.70 4.86 9.35
CA LEU A 213 11.62 3.87 9.29
C LEU A 213 12.06 2.49 8.75
N LEU A 214 13.27 2.39 8.20
CA LEU A 214 13.75 1.19 7.51
C LEU A 214 13.82 -0.06 8.41
N LYS A 215 13.99 0.09 9.74
CA LYS A 215 14.20 -1.03 10.67
C LYS A 215 13.11 -2.10 10.64
N ASN A 216 11.86 -1.72 10.32
CA ASN A 216 10.72 -2.64 10.27
C ASN A 216 10.03 -2.63 8.90
N MET A 217 10.80 -2.36 7.85
CA MET A 217 10.31 -2.27 6.47
C MET A 217 11.16 -3.12 5.53
N VAL A 218 10.55 -3.66 4.48
CA VAL A 218 11.25 -4.23 3.32
C VAL A 218 10.76 -3.51 2.07
N MET A 219 11.69 -3.07 1.22
CA MET A 219 11.34 -2.48 -0.07
C MET A 219 11.66 -3.47 -1.18
N VAL A 220 10.66 -3.83 -1.99
CA VAL A 220 10.83 -4.63 -3.20
C VAL A 220 10.64 -3.70 -4.38
N ALA A 221 11.67 -3.51 -5.20
CA ALA A 221 11.61 -2.54 -6.28
C ALA A 221 12.06 -3.12 -7.61
N THR A 222 11.40 -2.66 -8.67
CA THR A 222 11.88 -2.79 -10.05
C THR A 222 11.77 -1.45 -10.74
N SER A 223 12.79 -1.14 -11.54
CA SER A 223 12.81 0.00 -12.42
C SER A 223 12.08 -0.28 -13.74
N SER A 224 11.62 0.76 -14.42
CA SER A 224 11.04 0.65 -15.77
C SER A 224 12.02 0.08 -16.82
N PHE A 225 13.31 0.02 -16.50
CA PHE A 225 14.36 -0.55 -17.35
C PHE A 225 14.62 -2.04 -17.07
N ASP A 226 14.07 -2.61 -16.00
CA ASP A 226 14.19 -4.03 -15.67
C ASP A 226 13.45 -4.90 -16.68
N SER A 227 13.80 -6.19 -16.73
CA SER A 227 13.07 -7.13 -17.59
C SER A 227 11.57 -7.08 -17.22
N PRO A 228 10.64 -7.02 -18.20
CA PRO A 228 9.22 -7.11 -17.91
C PRO A 228 8.88 -8.33 -17.04
N GLY A 229 9.59 -9.45 -17.23
CA GLY A 229 9.42 -10.64 -16.39
C GLY A 229 9.76 -10.38 -14.92
N LEU A 230 10.80 -9.59 -14.63
CA LEU A 230 11.15 -9.22 -13.27
C LEU A 230 10.13 -8.23 -12.69
N ILE A 231 9.71 -7.22 -13.48
CA ILE A 231 8.68 -6.25 -13.07
C ILE A 231 7.35 -6.93 -12.73
N HIS A 232 6.97 -7.95 -13.49
CA HIS A 232 5.79 -8.77 -13.23
C HIS A 232 5.83 -9.47 -11.86
N LEU A 233 7.01 -9.91 -11.41
CA LEU A 233 7.15 -10.62 -10.13
C LEU A 233 7.09 -9.70 -8.90
N THR A 234 7.31 -8.39 -9.04
CA THR A 234 7.43 -7.46 -7.90
C THR A 234 6.28 -7.57 -6.88
N PRO A 235 4.99 -7.55 -7.28
CA PRO A 235 3.90 -7.66 -6.31
C PRO A 235 3.84 -9.04 -5.64
N PHE A 236 4.17 -10.11 -6.38
CA PHE A 236 4.18 -11.48 -5.85
C PHE A 236 5.30 -11.69 -4.82
N ALA A 237 6.47 -11.11 -5.06
CA ALA A 237 7.58 -11.11 -4.10
C ALA A 237 7.22 -10.36 -2.81
N ALA A 238 6.61 -9.17 -2.94
CA ALA A 238 6.14 -8.40 -1.80
C ALA A 238 5.11 -9.17 -0.96
N MET A 239 4.13 -9.82 -1.60
CA MET A 239 3.13 -10.63 -0.91
C MET A 239 3.74 -11.86 -0.23
N SER A 240 4.76 -12.48 -0.83
CA SER A 240 5.44 -13.65 -0.26
C SER A 240 6.25 -13.30 0.99
N LEU A 241 6.88 -12.12 1.02
CA LEU A 241 7.50 -11.61 2.25
C LEU A 241 6.46 -11.36 3.34
N ALA A 242 5.33 -10.76 2.99
CA ALA A 242 4.24 -10.51 3.93
C ALA A 242 3.71 -11.81 4.56
N GLU A 243 3.52 -12.85 3.74
CA GLU A 243 3.09 -14.16 4.23
C GLU A 243 4.14 -14.82 5.14
N TYR A 244 5.43 -14.72 4.81
CA TYR A 244 6.49 -15.19 5.71
C TYR A 244 6.39 -14.54 7.09
N PHE A 245 6.21 -13.21 7.16
CA PHE A 245 6.06 -12.51 8.44
C PHE A 245 4.75 -12.85 9.15
N ARG A 246 3.63 -13.02 8.41
CA ARG A 246 2.36 -13.52 8.95
C ARG A 246 2.54 -14.87 9.63
N ASP A 247 3.19 -15.81 8.96
CA ASP A 247 3.41 -17.17 9.46
C ASP A 247 4.34 -17.19 10.68
N ASN A 248 5.14 -16.13 10.85
CA ASN A 248 5.97 -15.87 12.03
C ASN A 248 5.27 -14.98 13.09
N GLY A 249 3.96 -14.80 13.00
CA GLY A 249 3.15 -14.11 14.02
C GLY A 249 3.27 -12.59 13.99
N LYS A 250 3.53 -11.98 12.83
CA LYS A 250 3.62 -10.52 12.67
C LYS A 250 2.53 -10.00 11.74
N ASP A 251 1.83 -8.95 12.19
CA ASP A 251 0.98 -8.14 11.31
C ASP A 251 1.84 -7.53 10.19
N THR A 252 1.28 -7.42 8.99
CA THR A 252 1.97 -6.82 7.85
C THR A 252 1.10 -5.82 7.11
N LEU A 253 1.75 -4.81 6.53
CA LEU A 253 1.17 -3.81 5.65
C LEU A 253 1.89 -3.85 4.31
N VAL A 254 1.20 -4.26 3.26
CA VAL A 254 1.72 -4.38 1.89
C VAL A 254 1.22 -3.20 1.06
N LEU A 255 2.15 -2.42 0.51
CA LEU A 255 1.85 -1.26 -0.33
C LEU A 255 2.28 -1.57 -1.76
N LEU A 256 1.36 -1.59 -2.72
CA LEU A 256 1.68 -1.95 -4.13
C LEU A 256 1.57 -0.72 -5.03
N ASP A 257 2.71 -0.15 -5.44
CA ASP A 257 2.82 1.08 -6.22
C ASP A 257 3.55 0.80 -7.56
N ASP A 258 2.86 0.43 -8.65
CA ASP A 258 1.41 0.34 -8.80
C ASP A 258 0.93 -0.84 -9.68
N LEU A 259 -0.33 -1.25 -9.49
CA LEU A 259 -0.91 -2.39 -10.20
C LEU A 259 -1.33 -2.06 -11.65
N SER A 260 -1.50 -0.78 -12.00
CA SER A 260 -1.72 -0.37 -13.40
C SER A 260 -0.47 -0.62 -14.25
N THR A 261 0.71 -0.33 -13.71
CA THR A 261 2.00 -0.61 -14.32
C THR A 261 2.28 -2.10 -14.37
N HIS A 262 1.98 -2.84 -13.30
CA HIS A 262 2.01 -4.30 -13.34
C HIS A 262 1.16 -4.88 -14.49
N ALA A 263 -0.10 -4.43 -14.62
CA ALA A 263 -1.00 -4.90 -15.67
C ALA A 263 -0.44 -4.60 -17.07
N ARG A 264 0.14 -3.42 -17.27
CA ARG A 264 0.75 -3.01 -18.55
C ARG A 264 1.89 -3.93 -18.97
N PHE A 265 2.79 -4.28 -18.05
CA PHE A 265 3.88 -5.21 -18.32
C PHE A 265 3.40 -6.65 -18.49
N TYR A 266 2.38 -7.08 -17.74
CA TYR A 266 1.79 -8.40 -17.95
C TYR A 266 1.13 -8.52 -19.33
N ARG A 267 0.48 -7.44 -19.80
CA ARG A 267 -0.05 -7.33 -21.17
C ARG A 267 1.05 -7.48 -22.22
N GLU A 268 2.17 -6.78 -22.04
CA GLU A 268 3.33 -6.89 -22.94
C GLU A 268 3.84 -8.34 -23.04
N ILE A 269 4.05 -8.99 -21.89
CA ILE A 269 4.48 -10.40 -21.83
C ILE A 269 3.48 -11.30 -22.57
N ALA A 270 2.18 -11.13 -22.31
CA ALA A 270 1.14 -11.97 -22.91
C ALA A 270 1.04 -11.80 -24.43
N LEU A 271 1.16 -10.58 -24.95
CA LEU A 271 1.15 -10.30 -26.38
C LEU A 271 2.37 -10.89 -27.09
N LEU A 272 3.56 -10.78 -26.48
CA LEU A 272 4.79 -11.38 -27.00
C LEU A 272 4.73 -12.92 -26.99
N ALA A 273 4.03 -13.49 -26.01
CA ALA A 273 3.71 -14.92 -25.96
C ALA A 273 2.62 -15.33 -26.97
N ARG A 274 2.09 -14.41 -27.78
CA ARG A 274 1.00 -14.63 -28.73
C ARG A 274 -0.26 -15.22 -28.09
N ARG A 275 -0.52 -14.89 -26.82
CA ARG A 275 -1.82 -15.18 -26.21
C ARG A 275 -2.87 -14.27 -26.83
N PHE A 276 -4.09 -14.80 -27.01
CA PHE A 276 -5.19 -14.01 -27.54
C PHE A 276 -5.47 -12.80 -26.64
N PRO A 277 -5.46 -11.57 -27.19
CA PRO A 277 -5.80 -10.38 -26.44
C PRO A 277 -7.31 -10.31 -26.18
N GLY A 278 -7.68 -9.84 -24.99
CA GLY A 278 -9.04 -9.48 -24.63
C GLY A 278 -9.28 -7.97 -24.71
N ARG A 279 -10.14 -7.45 -23.82
CA ARG A 279 -10.47 -6.01 -23.74
C ARG A 279 -9.22 -5.18 -23.46
N ASP A 280 -9.10 -4.04 -24.15
CA ASP A 280 -7.94 -3.14 -24.12
C ASP A 280 -6.59 -3.85 -24.33
N SER A 281 -6.62 -4.95 -25.10
CA SER A 281 -5.49 -5.84 -25.39
C SER A 281 -4.88 -6.58 -24.19
N TYR A 282 -5.48 -6.53 -22.99
CA TYR A 282 -5.01 -7.31 -21.85
C TYR A 282 -5.30 -8.80 -22.03
N PRO A 283 -4.50 -9.70 -21.42
CA PRO A 283 -4.80 -11.13 -21.45
C PRO A 283 -6.10 -11.43 -20.70
N GLY A 284 -6.83 -12.46 -21.13
CA GLY A 284 -8.12 -12.83 -20.54
C GLY A 284 -8.07 -13.21 -19.05
N ASP A 285 -6.89 -13.50 -18.51
CA ASP A 285 -6.65 -13.87 -17.11
C ASP A 285 -6.08 -12.72 -16.25
N ILE A 286 -6.10 -11.47 -16.72
CA ILE A 286 -5.62 -10.32 -15.93
C ILE A 286 -6.37 -10.19 -14.60
N PHE A 287 -7.69 -10.37 -14.62
CA PHE A 287 -8.51 -10.35 -13.40
C PHE A 287 -8.07 -11.45 -12.43
N TYR A 288 -7.90 -12.67 -12.92
CA TYR A 288 -7.44 -13.80 -12.11
C TYR A 288 -6.06 -13.54 -11.49
N THR A 289 -5.16 -12.90 -12.25
CA THR A 289 -3.80 -12.58 -11.81
C THR A 289 -3.80 -11.62 -10.62
N HIS A 290 -4.60 -10.55 -10.66
CA HIS A 290 -4.74 -9.63 -9.53
C HIS A 290 -5.58 -10.21 -8.39
N ALA A 291 -6.63 -10.99 -8.70
CA ALA A 291 -7.46 -11.66 -7.70
C ALA A 291 -6.63 -12.63 -6.85
N ARG A 292 -5.88 -13.55 -7.47
CA ARG A 292 -5.05 -14.53 -6.75
C ARG A 292 -3.94 -13.86 -5.93
N LEU A 293 -3.48 -12.68 -6.35
CA LEU A 293 -2.50 -11.89 -5.61
C LEU A 293 -3.13 -11.25 -4.37
N LEU A 294 -4.20 -10.47 -4.56
CA LEU A 294 -4.82 -9.68 -3.49
C LEU A 294 -5.59 -10.55 -2.48
N GLU A 295 -6.13 -11.69 -2.91
CA GLU A 295 -6.76 -12.67 -2.01
C GLU A 295 -5.79 -13.29 -1.01
N ARG A 296 -4.46 -13.16 -1.19
CA ARG A 296 -3.48 -13.59 -0.17
C ARG A 296 -3.49 -12.71 1.08
N ALA A 297 -4.00 -11.48 0.97
CA ALA A 297 -4.21 -10.57 2.09
C ALA A 297 -5.52 -10.90 2.85
N GLY A 298 -5.58 -10.50 4.12
CA GLY A 298 -6.71 -10.83 5.00
C GLY A 298 -6.34 -10.80 6.48
N ASN A 299 -7.34 -11.07 7.33
CA ASN A 299 -7.13 -11.39 8.74
C ASN A 299 -7.21 -12.91 8.95
N PHE A 300 -6.26 -13.49 9.67
CA PHE A 300 -6.07 -14.94 9.79
C PHE A 300 -5.99 -15.39 11.24
N LYS A 301 -6.56 -16.56 11.53
CA LYS A 301 -6.41 -17.24 12.83
C LYS A 301 -5.12 -18.04 12.81
N THR A 302 -4.27 -17.81 13.79
CA THR A 302 -3.11 -18.66 14.05
C THR A 302 -3.53 -19.93 14.79
N ASP A 303 -2.72 -20.97 14.72
CA ASP A 303 -2.97 -22.21 15.47
C ASP A 303 -2.86 -22.01 17.00
N ARG A 304 -2.29 -20.88 17.44
CA ARG A 304 -2.19 -20.46 18.86
C ARG A 304 -3.41 -19.68 19.35
N GLY A 305 -4.36 -19.38 18.47
CA GLY A 305 -5.56 -18.59 18.79
C GLY A 305 -5.44 -17.09 18.57
N ASP A 306 -4.23 -16.58 18.32
CA ASP A 306 -4.00 -15.17 17.96
C ASP A 306 -4.53 -14.88 16.54
N GLU A 307 -4.91 -13.63 16.28
CA GLU A 307 -5.27 -13.13 14.95
C GLU A 307 -4.10 -12.33 14.37
N ILE A 308 -3.69 -12.63 13.14
CA ILE A 308 -2.62 -11.93 12.42
C ILE A 308 -3.14 -11.46 11.07
N SER A 309 -2.80 -10.23 10.71
CA SER A 309 -3.31 -9.59 9.51
C SER A 309 -2.23 -9.34 8.45
N ILE A 310 -2.63 -9.48 7.19
CA ILE A 310 -1.94 -8.92 6.04
C ILE A 310 -2.87 -7.86 5.47
N THR A 311 -2.59 -6.59 5.74
CA THR A 311 -3.31 -5.47 5.12
C THR A 311 -2.65 -5.14 3.79
N CYS A 312 -3.43 -4.91 2.73
CA CYS A 312 -2.89 -4.60 1.42
C CYS A 312 -3.51 -3.33 0.83
N LEU A 313 -2.67 -2.36 0.46
CA LEU A 313 -3.09 -1.12 -0.18
C LEU A 313 -2.53 -1.07 -1.62
N PRO A 314 -3.23 -1.66 -2.60
CA PRO A 314 -2.84 -1.51 -4.00
C PRO A 314 -3.12 -0.10 -4.50
N LEU A 315 -2.25 0.43 -5.35
CA LEU A 315 -2.43 1.68 -6.06
C LEU A 315 -2.75 1.39 -7.54
N ALA A 316 -3.69 2.13 -8.10
CA ALA A 316 -3.97 2.14 -9.53
C ALA A 316 -4.12 3.58 -10.06
N GLU A 317 -3.73 3.75 -11.31
CA GLU A 317 -3.90 4.99 -12.06
C GLU A 317 -5.20 4.97 -12.87
N THR A 318 -5.99 6.04 -12.78
CA THR A 318 -7.07 6.37 -13.72
C THR A 318 -6.53 7.21 -14.88
N LEU A 319 -7.35 7.35 -15.92
CA LEU A 319 -7.12 8.28 -17.02
C LEU A 319 -8.21 9.35 -16.94
N GLU A 320 -7.81 10.60 -16.70
CA GLU A 320 -8.73 11.76 -16.68
C GLU A 320 -9.94 11.58 -15.75
N GLY A 321 -9.72 10.96 -14.58
CA GLY A 321 -10.76 10.69 -13.60
C GLY A 321 -11.73 9.56 -13.95
N ASP A 322 -11.52 8.84 -15.07
CA ASP A 322 -12.37 7.74 -15.46
C ASP A 322 -12.20 6.51 -14.55
N LEU A 323 -13.24 6.23 -13.77
CA LEU A 323 -13.34 5.06 -12.89
C LEU A 323 -13.71 3.78 -13.66
N THR A 324 -14.28 3.90 -14.86
CA THR A 324 -14.84 2.80 -15.64
C THR A 324 -13.81 2.04 -16.48
N GLY A 325 -12.54 2.44 -16.39
CA GLY A 325 -11.41 1.74 -16.99
C GLY A 325 -11.39 0.25 -16.66
N TYR A 326 -10.91 -0.57 -17.60
CA TYR A 326 -10.99 -2.02 -17.47
C TYR A 326 -10.21 -2.55 -16.25
N ILE A 327 -8.98 -2.08 -16.05
CA ILE A 327 -8.14 -2.51 -14.91
C ILE A 327 -8.64 -1.94 -13.58
N THR A 328 -9.10 -0.68 -13.58
CA THR A 328 -9.60 -0.02 -12.36
C THR A 328 -10.87 -0.72 -11.86
N THR A 329 -11.80 -1.03 -12.76
CA THR A 329 -13.02 -1.77 -12.43
C THR A 329 -12.72 -3.18 -11.92
N ASN A 330 -11.77 -3.90 -12.54
CA ASN A 330 -11.32 -5.20 -12.05
C ASN A 330 -10.77 -5.13 -10.63
N LEU A 331 -9.91 -4.14 -10.34
CA LEU A 331 -9.33 -3.95 -9.01
C LEU A 331 -10.39 -3.55 -7.96
N MET A 332 -11.35 -2.70 -8.31
CA MET A 332 -12.51 -2.39 -7.45
C MET A 332 -13.40 -3.62 -7.18
N GLY A 333 -13.44 -4.57 -8.11
CA GLY A 333 -14.15 -5.83 -7.95
C GLY A 333 -13.48 -6.82 -6.99
N VAL A 334 -12.15 -6.73 -6.82
CA VAL A 334 -11.36 -7.64 -5.95
C VAL A 334 -11.12 -7.05 -4.56
N THR A 335 -11.06 -5.73 -4.45
CA THR A 335 -10.77 -5.03 -3.19
C THR A 335 -12.03 -4.83 -2.34
N ASP A 336 -11.82 -4.56 -1.05
CA ASP A 336 -12.87 -4.30 -0.06
C ASP A 336 -13.40 -2.85 -0.13
N GLY A 337 -12.84 -2.03 -1.00
CA GLY A 337 -13.12 -0.60 -1.09
C GLY A 337 -12.07 0.12 -1.92
N HIS A 338 -12.27 1.42 -2.10
CA HIS A 338 -11.33 2.30 -2.75
C HIS A 338 -11.38 3.73 -2.20
N ILE A 339 -10.22 4.38 -2.19
CA ILE A 339 -10.05 5.81 -1.93
C ILE A 339 -9.75 6.47 -3.27
N PHE A 340 -10.65 7.35 -3.72
CA PHE A 340 -10.51 8.05 -4.99
C PHE A 340 -9.86 9.42 -4.82
N PHE A 341 -8.77 9.63 -5.55
CA PHE A 341 -8.03 10.88 -5.64
C PHE A 341 -8.47 11.68 -6.87
N ASP A 342 -9.04 12.86 -6.62
CA ASP A 342 -9.63 13.72 -7.63
C ASP A 342 -8.66 14.86 -8.01
N SER A 343 -8.35 14.94 -9.31
CA SER A 343 -7.48 15.95 -9.89
C SER A 343 -7.99 17.37 -9.65
N ASN A 344 -9.30 17.60 -9.65
CA ASN A 344 -9.88 18.93 -9.43
C ASN A 344 -9.66 19.40 -7.98
N ILE A 345 -9.81 18.49 -7.01
CA ILE A 345 -9.49 18.79 -5.60
C ILE A 345 -7.99 19.10 -5.47
N PHE A 346 -7.15 18.35 -6.18
CA PHE A 346 -5.71 18.59 -6.19
C PHE A 346 -5.34 19.97 -6.77
N TYR A 347 -5.95 20.38 -7.89
CA TYR A 347 -5.69 21.69 -8.50
C TYR A 347 -6.22 22.86 -7.67
N LYS A 348 -7.25 22.64 -6.83
CA LYS A 348 -7.73 23.61 -5.83
C LYS A 348 -6.78 23.76 -4.61
N GLY A 349 -5.64 23.07 -4.60
CA GLY A 349 -4.63 23.18 -3.54
C GLY A 349 -4.88 22.31 -2.30
N ARG A 350 -6.01 21.59 -2.22
CA ARG A 350 -6.38 20.77 -1.04
C ARG A 350 -5.63 19.44 -1.01
N ARG A 351 -5.12 19.05 0.15
CA ARG A 351 -4.39 17.78 0.38
C ARG A 351 -4.91 17.11 1.66
N PRO A 352 -5.15 15.79 1.69
CA PRO A 352 -5.12 14.88 0.56
C PRO A 352 -6.24 15.18 -0.44
N ALA A 353 -5.99 14.91 -1.72
CA ALA A 353 -6.94 15.22 -2.79
C ALA A 353 -8.04 14.14 -2.92
N ILE A 354 -8.60 13.69 -1.80
CA ILE A 354 -9.55 12.59 -1.75
C ILE A 354 -10.96 13.13 -1.97
N ASN A 355 -11.69 12.49 -2.87
CA ASN A 355 -13.13 12.72 -3.04
C ASN A 355 -13.87 11.69 -2.18
N ALA A 356 -14.28 12.10 -0.98
CA ALA A 356 -14.92 11.23 -0.02
C ALA A 356 -16.26 10.63 -0.50
N PRO A 357 -17.15 11.39 -1.18
CA PRO A 357 -18.38 10.82 -1.76
C PRO A 357 -18.15 9.70 -2.77
N LEU A 358 -17.09 9.80 -3.59
CA LEU A 358 -16.71 8.77 -4.55
C LEU A 358 -15.81 7.68 -3.96
N SER A 359 -15.41 7.79 -2.70
CA SER A 359 -14.62 6.78 -2.01
C SER A 359 -15.53 5.83 -1.23
N VAL A 360 -15.17 4.56 -1.19
CA VAL A 360 -16.00 3.50 -0.60
C VAL A 360 -15.15 2.60 0.27
N THR A 361 -15.57 2.37 1.51
CA THR A 361 -15.03 1.27 2.32
C THR A 361 -16.15 0.31 2.74
N ARG A 362 -15.97 -0.99 2.50
CA ARG A 362 -16.94 -2.03 2.93
C ARG A 362 -16.62 -2.60 4.33
N VAL A 363 -15.41 -2.36 4.84
CA VAL A 363 -14.90 -2.94 6.09
C VAL A 363 -14.56 -1.88 7.13
N GLY A 364 -14.02 -0.73 6.72
CA GLY A 364 -13.51 0.29 7.64
C GLY A 364 -14.47 0.71 8.74
N LYS A 365 -15.74 0.94 8.38
CA LYS A 365 -16.75 1.43 9.32
C LYS A 365 -17.01 0.47 10.48
N GLN A 366 -16.88 -0.85 10.29
CA GLN A 366 -17.12 -1.81 11.39
C GLN A 366 -15.96 -1.85 12.39
N THR A 367 -14.74 -1.49 11.99
CA THR A 367 -13.53 -1.55 12.84
C THR A 367 -13.41 -0.36 13.79
N GLN A 368 -14.09 0.76 13.50
CA GLN A 368 -14.09 1.94 14.35
C GLN A 368 -14.73 1.68 15.73
N GLY A 369 -14.21 2.35 16.75
CA GLY A 369 -14.81 2.43 18.08
C GLY A 369 -16.16 3.16 18.06
N LYS A 370 -16.91 3.10 19.18
CA LYS A 370 -18.22 3.76 19.30
C LYS A 370 -18.13 5.27 19.06
N LEU A 371 -17.14 5.93 19.67
CA LEU A 371 -16.90 7.36 19.53
C LEU A 371 -16.59 7.75 18.09
N GLN A 372 -15.64 7.07 17.43
CA GLN A 372 -15.27 7.36 16.06
C GLN A 372 -16.44 7.16 15.10
N LYS A 373 -17.25 6.11 15.29
CA LYS A 373 -18.50 5.92 14.51
C LYS A 373 -19.47 7.08 14.69
N SER A 374 -19.65 7.57 15.92
CA SER A 374 -20.50 8.71 16.23
C SER A 374 -20.01 9.97 15.53
N ILE A 375 -18.71 10.25 15.61
CA ILE A 375 -18.07 11.40 14.97
C ILE A 375 -18.17 11.30 13.44
N SER A 376 -17.77 10.18 12.84
CA SER A 376 -17.86 9.94 11.39
C SER A 376 -19.27 10.16 10.86
N ARG A 377 -20.31 9.73 11.59
CA ARG A 377 -21.70 9.96 11.22
C ARG A 377 -22.04 11.45 11.21
N ILE A 378 -21.74 12.15 12.31
CA ILE A 378 -22.03 13.59 12.46
C ILE A 378 -21.33 14.41 11.36
N VAL A 379 -20.06 14.08 11.08
CA VAL A 379 -19.27 14.76 10.04
C VAL A 379 -19.84 14.51 8.66
N ASN A 380 -20.19 13.27 8.30
CA ASN A 380 -20.79 12.98 7.00
C ASN A 380 -22.13 13.71 6.82
N ASP A 381 -23.01 13.65 7.83
CA ASP A 381 -24.30 14.33 7.82
C ASP A 381 -24.11 15.85 7.66
N PHE A 382 -23.09 16.42 8.30
CA PHE A 382 -22.74 17.83 8.19
C PHE A 382 -22.18 18.21 6.81
N LEU A 383 -21.27 17.42 6.25
CA LEU A 383 -20.66 17.71 4.95
C LEU A 383 -21.71 17.73 3.82
N ILE A 384 -22.74 16.88 3.89
CA ILE A 384 -23.88 16.90 2.96
C ILE A 384 -24.66 18.22 3.06
N LYS A 385 -24.93 18.69 4.30
CA LYS A 385 -25.58 19.98 4.53
C LYS A 385 -24.72 21.14 4.02
N TYR A 386 -23.41 21.07 4.24
CA TYR A 386 -22.46 22.07 3.78
C TYR A 386 -22.43 22.18 2.26
N GLU A 387 -22.36 21.05 1.53
CA GLU A 387 -22.43 21.04 0.07
C GLU A 387 -23.75 21.66 -0.45
N THR A 388 -24.86 21.34 0.20
CA THR A 388 -26.17 21.93 -0.13
C THR A 388 -26.18 23.44 0.08
N ALA A 389 -25.63 23.91 1.22
CA ALA A 389 -25.49 25.33 1.52
C ALA A 389 -24.58 26.06 0.52
N GLN A 390 -23.47 25.44 0.09
CA GLN A 390 -22.57 25.99 -0.93
C GLN A 390 -23.30 26.18 -2.27
N ASN A 391 -24.05 25.17 -2.70
CA ASN A 391 -24.84 25.26 -3.93
C ASN A 391 -25.86 26.40 -3.87
N ILE A 392 -26.59 26.55 -2.75
CA ILE A 392 -27.55 27.65 -2.56
C ILE A 392 -26.85 29.02 -2.61
N SER A 393 -25.68 29.14 -1.98
CA SER A 393 -24.93 30.41 -1.91
C SER A 393 -24.49 30.92 -3.30
N HIS A 394 -24.27 30.03 -4.26
CA HIS A 394 -23.92 30.42 -5.63
C HIS A 394 -25.06 31.12 -6.39
N PHE A 395 -26.31 30.94 -5.97
CA PHE A 395 -27.48 31.55 -6.63
C PHE A 395 -27.81 32.97 -6.12
N GLY A 396 -26.95 33.56 -5.27
CA GLY A 396 -27.06 34.97 -4.86
C GLY A 396 -28.29 35.31 -4.02
N ALA A 397 -28.97 34.32 -3.45
CA ALA A 397 -30.09 34.52 -2.53
C ALA A 397 -29.60 35.05 -1.18
N GLU A 398 -30.43 35.83 -0.48
CA GLU A 398 -30.18 36.18 0.92
C GLU A 398 -30.05 34.90 1.76
N LEU A 399 -28.87 34.69 2.32
CA LEU A 399 -28.59 33.53 3.14
C LEU A 399 -29.18 33.73 4.54
N THR A 400 -29.93 32.73 5.01
CA THR A 400 -30.35 32.67 6.41
C THR A 400 -29.11 32.59 7.31
N ASP A 401 -29.22 33.08 8.55
CA ASP A 401 -28.10 33.02 9.48
C ASP A 401 -27.66 31.57 9.76
N GLU A 402 -28.59 30.62 9.78
CA GLU A 402 -28.27 29.19 9.86
C GLU A 402 -27.37 28.74 8.69
N THR A 403 -27.70 29.13 7.45
CA THR A 403 -26.91 28.78 6.27
C THR A 403 -25.50 29.40 6.35
N LYS A 404 -25.39 30.65 6.81
CA LYS A 404 -24.08 31.30 7.04
C LYS A 404 -23.26 30.52 8.07
N GLN A 405 -23.87 30.08 9.16
CA GLN A 405 -23.19 29.31 10.21
C GLN A 405 -22.73 27.93 9.71
N ILE A 406 -23.50 27.27 8.84
CA ILE A 406 -23.11 26.03 8.17
C ILE A 406 -21.92 26.27 7.24
N LEU A 407 -21.93 27.34 6.46
CA LEU A 407 -20.82 27.67 5.55
C LEU A 407 -19.52 27.95 6.34
N ILE A 408 -19.58 28.76 7.40
CA ILE A 408 -18.43 29.07 8.25
C ILE A 408 -17.86 27.78 8.86
N MET A 409 -18.70 26.95 9.49
CA MET A 409 -18.23 25.69 10.08
C MET A 409 -17.69 24.72 9.01
N GLY A 410 -18.29 24.70 7.82
CA GLY A 410 -17.83 23.87 6.70
C GLY A 410 -16.48 24.28 6.14
N GLU A 411 -16.15 25.57 6.12
CA GLU A 411 -14.80 26.04 5.81
C GLU A 411 -13.78 25.54 6.84
N LYS A 412 -14.11 25.59 8.14
CA LYS A 412 -13.23 25.11 9.21
C LYS A 412 -13.03 23.60 9.17
N ILE A 413 -14.08 22.83 8.91
CA ILE A 413 -13.97 21.37 8.73
C ILE A 413 -13.19 21.02 7.45
N THR A 414 -13.33 21.83 6.40
CA THR A 414 -12.49 21.68 5.20
C THR A 414 -11.01 21.94 5.52
N GLU A 415 -10.70 23.00 6.29
CA GLU A 415 -9.33 23.28 6.76
C GLU A 415 -8.80 22.17 7.66
N PHE A 416 -9.64 21.58 8.51
CA PHE A 416 -9.31 20.42 9.34
C PHE A 416 -8.85 19.23 8.50
N PHE A 417 -9.53 18.95 7.39
CA PHE A 417 -9.16 17.88 6.48
C PHE A 417 -8.00 18.22 5.54
N ASP A 418 -7.69 19.51 5.36
CA ASP A 418 -6.51 19.95 4.61
C ASP A 418 -5.24 19.75 5.44
N GLN A 419 -4.63 18.59 5.23
CA GLN A 419 -3.52 18.06 6.00
C GLN A 419 -2.35 17.67 5.09
N SER A 420 -1.16 18.15 5.45
CA SER A 420 0.09 17.72 4.82
C SER A 420 0.36 16.24 5.07
N TYR A 421 0.73 15.50 4.02
CA TYR A 421 1.10 14.08 4.09
C TYR A 421 2.26 13.79 5.06
N ASN A 422 3.13 14.76 5.34
CA ASN A 422 4.27 14.54 6.23
C ASN A 422 3.90 14.61 7.72
N LEU A 423 2.73 15.18 8.02
CA LEU A 423 2.23 15.36 9.38
C LEU A 423 1.28 14.21 9.70
N ILE A 424 1.61 13.41 10.70
CA ILE A 424 0.78 12.31 11.19
C ILE A 424 0.09 12.80 12.47
N LEU A 425 -1.24 12.69 12.50
CA LEU A 425 -2.01 12.99 13.70
C LEU A 425 -2.28 11.70 14.48
N PRO A 426 -1.81 11.59 15.75
CA PRO A 426 -2.27 10.54 16.65
C PRO A 426 -3.79 10.62 16.84
N GLN A 427 -4.45 9.46 16.95
CA GLN A 427 -5.92 9.36 16.98
C GLN A 427 -6.57 10.23 18.08
N ASP A 428 -5.96 10.28 19.27
CA ASP A 428 -6.49 11.09 20.38
C ASP A 428 -6.36 12.59 20.12
N ALA A 429 -5.23 13.01 19.53
CA ALA A 429 -4.98 14.41 19.17
C ALA A 429 -5.91 14.87 18.04
N GLU A 430 -6.12 14.01 17.05
CA GLU A 430 -7.07 14.23 15.96
C GLU A 430 -8.51 14.39 16.48
N THR A 431 -8.93 13.50 17.38
CA THR A 431 -10.26 13.53 18.00
C THR A 431 -10.46 14.81 18.82
N ALA A 432 -9.44 15.22 19.59
CA ALA A 432 -9.48 16.45 20.37
C ALA A 432 -9.51 17.70 19.47
N LEU A 433 -8.68 17.73 18.41
CA LEU A 433 -8.65 18.84 17.45
C LEU A 433 -10.01 19.02 16.78
N PHE A 434 -10.62 17.92 16.33
CA PHE A 434 -11.97 17.96 15.77
C PHE A 434 -12.99 18.51 16.76
N ALA A 435 -12.96 18.05 18.02
CA ALA A 435 -13.90 18.52 19.05
C ALA A 435 -13.73 20.01 19.40
N LEU A 436 -12.50 20.52 19.41
CA LEU A 436 -12.23 21.96 19.60
C LEU A 436 -12.83 22.81 18.47
N ILE A 437 -12.71 22.35 17.22
CA ILE A 437 -13.29 23.01 16.05
C ILE A 437 -14.82 22.94 16.11
N TRP A 438 -15.37 21.76 16.40
CA TRP A 438 -16.82 21.55 16.47
C TRP A 438 -17.49 22.41 17.54
N GLN A 439 -16.81 22.67 18.67
CA GLN A 439 -17.25 23.58 19.72
C GLN A 439 -16.94 25.05 19.46
N ARG A 440 -16.32 25.38 18.32
CA ARG A 440 -15.91 26.75 17.94
C ARG A 440 -14.97 27.40 18.97
N LEU A 441 -14.14 26.59 19.62
CA LEU A 441 -13.13 27.07 20.56
C LEU A 441 -11.86 27.55 19.83
N ILE A 442 -11.65 27.10 18.59
CA ILE A 442 -10.54 27.48 17.71
C ILE A 442 -11.06 27.69 16.28
N GLY A 443 -10.25 28.34 15.43
CA GLY A 443 -10.57 28.59 14.03
C GLY A 443 -11.36 29.88 13.77
N ASP A 444 -12.31 30.23 14.63
CA ASP A 444 -13.06 31.50 14.52
C ASP A 444 -12.23 32.69 14.98
N ASP A 445 -11.41 32.49 16.01
CA ASP A 445 -10.47 33.50 16.51
C ASP A 445 -9.14 33.39 15.73
N PRO A 446 -8.67 34.47 15.06
CA PRO A 446 -7.40 34.49 14.34
C PRO A 446 -6.18 34.14 15.21
N ARG A 447 -6.29 34.27 16.54
CA ARG A 447 -5.23 33.88 17.50
C ARG A 447 -5.05 32.36 17.61
N PHE A 448 -6.05 31.58 17.18
CA PHE A 448 -6.01 30.12 17.23
C PHE A 448 -6.29 29.49 15.85
N PRO A 449 -5.40 29.67 14.85
CA PRO A 449 -5.55 29.01 13.55
C PRO A 449 -5.52 27.48 13.69
N ILE A 450 -6.34 26.78 12.91
CA ILE A 450 -6.43 25.30 12.97
C ILE A 450 -5.09 24.68 12.59
N SER A 451 -4.45 25.20 11.54
CA SER A 451 -3.12 24.77 11.10
C SER A 451 -2.05 24.86 12.20
N VAL A 452 -2.03 25.94 12.98
CA VAL A 452 -1.10 26.16 14.09
C VAL A 452 -1.42 25.22 15.24
N CYS A 453 -2.69 25.14 15.66
CA CYS A 453 -3.08 24.23 16.74
C CYS A 453 -2.72 22.77 16.38
N ARG A 454 -2.96 22.35 15.13
CA ARG A 454 -2.61 21.01 14.64
C ARG A 454 -1.12 20.70 14.83
N LEU A 455 -0.24 21.62 14.43
CA LEU A 455 1.22 21.45 14.57
C LEU A 455 1.63 21.40 16.04
N ASN A 456 1.07 22.28 16.87
CA ASN A 456 1.39 22.35 18.28
C ASN A 456 0.91 21.11 19.03
N LEU A 457 -0.28 20.58 18.72
CA LEU A 457 -0.77 19.33 19.28
C LEU A 457 0.19 18.17 18.97
N VAL A 458 0.66 18.06 17.72
CA VAL A 458 1.62 17.01 17.33
C VAL A 458 2.95 17.17 18.05
N LYS A 459 3.48 18.40 18.14
CA LYS A 459 4.72 18.71 18.88
C LYS A 459 4.60 18.35 20.36
N ASN A 460 3.51 18.77 20.98
CA ASN A 460 3.24 18.57 22.41
C ASN A 460 2.87 17.12 22.75
N TYR A 461 2.41 16.33 21.77
CA TYR A 461 2.12 14.90 21.94
C TYR A 461 3.36 14.07 22.32
N THR A 462 4.57 14.63 22.23
CA THR A 462 5.80 13.99 22.74
C THR A 462 5.83 13.92 24.27
N HIS A 463 5.05 14.76 24.97
CA HIS A 463 4.98 14.76 26.43
C HIS A 463 3.91 13.79 26.95
N LEU A 464 4.29 12.90 27.88
CA LEU A 464 3.41 11.89 28.46
C LEU A 464 2.14 12.46 29.12
N HIS A 465 2.23 13.65 29.73
CA HIS A 465 1.06 14.29 30.34
C HIS A 465 0.01 14.69 29.29
N VAL A 466 0.43 15.16 28.11
CA VAL A 466 -0.45 15.52 26.99
C VAL A 466 -1.10 14.27 26.41
N GLN A 467 -0.31 13.20 26.21
CA GLN A 467 -0.86 11.91 25.78
C GLN A 467 -1.94 11.41 26.76
N GLY A 468 -1.65 11.47 28.06
CA GLY A 468 -2.60 11.08 29.10
C GLY A 468 -3.88 11.93 29.10
N LEU A 469 -3.75 13.25 28.95
CA LEU A 469 -4.88 14.17 28.85
C LEU A 469 -5.77 13.84 27.63
N LEU A 470 -5.16 13.73 26.44
CA LEU A 470 -5.89 13.49 25.20
C LEU A 470 -6.53 12.10 25.18
N ALA A 471 -5.84 11.08 25.67
CA ALA A 471 -6.38 9.73 25.82
C ALA A 471 -7.54 9.66 26.82
N GLN A 472 -7.56 10.50 27.85
CA GLN A 472 -8.71 10.59 28.76
C GLN A 472 -9.93 11.22 28.08
N LEU A 473 -9.72 12.19 27.18
CA LEU A 473 -10.82 12.80 26.42
C LEU A 473 -11.47 11.81 25.46
N SER A 474 -10.66 10.97 24.79
CA SER A 474 -11.14 10.00 23.80
C SER A 474 -11.72 8.71 24.41
N LYS A 475 -11.53 8.46 25.72
CA LYS A 475 -12.12 7.34 26.48
C LYS A 475 -13.60 7.57 26.82
N VAL A 476 -14.40 7.91 25.82
CA VAL A 476 -15.85 8.04 25.91
C VAL A 476 -16.51 7.30 24.76
N GLU A 477 -17.80 7.01 24.87
CA GLU A 477 -18.53 6.24 23.86
C GLU A 477 -19.26 7.10 22.82
N ASP A 478 -19.54 8.36 23.15
CA ASP A 478 -20.36 9.27 22.33
C ASP A 478 -19.76 10.67 22.26
N MET A 479 -20.17 11.40 21.23
CA MET A 479 -19.70 12.76 20.95
C MET A 479 -20.10 13.77 22.03
N ASP A 480 -21.30 13.66 22.60
CA ASP A 480 -21.78 14.62 23.61
C ASP A 480 -20.90 14.61 24.87
N LYS A 481 -20.46 13.43 25.32
CA LYS A 481 -19.51 13.32 26.43
C LYS A 481 -18.12 13.83 26.06
N LEU A 482 -17.65 13.57 24.84
CA LEU A 482 -16.39 14.13 24.35
C LEU A 482 -16.42 15.65 24.43
N LEU A 483 -17.50 16.24 23.90
CA LEU A 483 -17.74 17.68 23.92
C LEU A 483 -17.77 18.26 25.33
N ALA A 484 -18.47 17.59 26.26
CA ALA A 484 -18.52 18.01 27.66
C ALA A 484 -17.14 17.97 28.34
N ASN A 485 -16.35 16.94 28.06
CA ASN A 485 -15.00 16.81 28.59
C ASN A 485 -14.05 17.88 28.04
N VAL A 486 -14.14 18.17 26.74
CA VAL A 486 -13.38 19.24 26.08
C VAL A 486 -13.71 20.61 26.68
N LEU A 487 -14.99 20.89 26.95
CA LEU A 487 -15.40 22.14 27.60
C LEU A 487 -14.84 22.28 29.03
N LYS A 488 -14.85 21.20 29.82
CA LYS A 488 -14.25 21.18 31.16
C LYS A 488 -12.74 21.43 31.15
N LYS A 489 -12.07 21.03 30.06
CA LYS A 489 -10.62 21.13 29.88
C LYS A 489 -10.19 22.21 28.89
N LYS A 490 -11.09 23.14 28.55
CA LYS A 490 -10.89 24.10 27.46
C LYS A 490 -9.61 24.93 27.60
N GLU A 491 -9.31 25.41 28.81
CA GLU A 491 -8.16 26.31 29.03
C GLU A 491 -6.84 25.57 28.84
N GLU A 492 -6.78 24.32 29.31
CA GLU A 492 -5.63 23.43 29.14
C GLU A 492 -5.42 23.10 27.66
N LEU A 493 -6.50 22.79 26.94
CA LEU A 493 -6.44 22.46 25.50
C LEU A 493 -6.11 23.66 24.61
N ILE A 494 -6.66 24.84 24.91
CA ILE A 494 -6.36 26.06 24.15
C ILE A 494 -4.90 26.47 24.36
N LYS A 495 -4.34 26.30 25.57
CA LYS A 495 -2.90 26.51 25.80
C LYS A 495 -2.03 25.60 24.93
N LEU A 496 -2.44 24.35 24.70
CA LEU A 496 -1.72 23.46 23.78
C LEU A 496 -1.78 23.92 22.32
N CYS A 497 -2.75 24.75 21.94
CA CYS A 497 -2.86 25.36 20.62
C CYS A 497 -2.07 26.67 20.49
N GLN A 498 -1.69 27.33 21.59
CA GLN A 498 -1.00 28.62 21.58
C GLN A 498 0.44 28.48 21.07
N THR A 499 0.88 29.47 20.30
CA THR A 499 2.31 29.72 20.09
C THR A 499 2.86 30.45 21.30
N ASP A 500 3.97 29.96 21.86
CA ASP A 500 4.77 30.70 22.84
C ASP A 500 5.22 32.07 22.29
#